data_AF-A0A2K3JDJ3-F1
#
_entry.id   AF-A0A2K3JDJ3-F1
#
_cell.length_a   1.000
_cell.length_b   1.000
_cell.length_c   1.000
_cell.angle_alpha   90.00
_cell.angle_beta   90.00
_cell.angle_gamma   90.00
#
_symmetry.space_group_name_H-M   'P 1'
#
loop_
_entity.id
_entity.type
_entity.pdbx_description
1 polymer ?
#
loop_
_entity_poly.entity_id
_entity_poly.type
_entity_poly.pdbx_seq_one_letter_code
_entity_poly.pdbx_strand_id
1 'polypeptide(L)'
;MKNNKKIHRTQQKHAIVELTATLLLLGLTVIAFVSITYIFLSTPQTSPGPITTITGKLVYNNLVLDHMGGEPISLAATIGLTFGSANVQFQAYDYVNAQAKEDGLWGFGEQVIYPMYVHPEYVEVSQIDVMIINSEPASSIMFCSVLTDPLSDLSVELTIDPEIPRVNQQVKFIITLRNNGNINVSDTKLRFCLPDGFAFIGYSATSGTYDNSTGVWASIATIQPSGTAILNVTAIVGRAEPEELTQLVILFDGSASLQPNDLKKIRSALVSTVANESVFPRNGAVEFSIIVFGSSSGRTFAWVLLSPTVVTNETIDTVLATLNTMDRNPGSAATSCGFLCAADTVYASSIFSPENRQVVLLMTDGKAATICNNDGDYLSDSPEGKDVWNSTKMARDYLINL
;
A
#
# COMPACT_ATOMS: atom_id res chain seq x y z
N MET A 1 -112.04 2.80 -105.87
CA MET A 1 -112.10 4.05 -105.08
C MET A 1 -111.41 3.82 -103.72
N LYS A 2 -110.51 4.74 -103.35
CA LYS A 2 -110.08 5.15 -101.99
C LYS A 2 -109.21 4.23 -101.10
N ASN A 3 -107.93 4.65 -101.02
CA ASN A 3 -107.15 5.09 -99.84
C ASN A 3 -106.65 4.12 -98.73
N ASN A 4 -105.32 3.94 -98.75
CA ASN A 4 -104.31 4.21 -97.70
C ASN A 4 -104.58 3.83 -96.23
N LYS A 5 -103.64 3.03 -95.67
CA LYS A 5 -102.83 3.42 -94.49
C LYS A 5 -101.59 2.54 -94.31
N LYS A 6 -100.40 3.15 -94.36
CA LYS A 6 -99.13 2.59 -93.85
C LYS A 6 -99.19 2.52 -92.33
N ILE A 7 -98.68 1.43 -91.76
CA ILE A 7 -98.32 1.32 -90.34
C ILE A 7 -96.87 0.82 -90.27
N HIS A 8 -95.98 1.65 -89.76
CA HIS A 8 -94.65 1.25 -89.30
C HIS A 8 -94.79 0.40 -88.05
N ARG A 9 -94.15 -0.78 -88.01
CA ARG A 9 -93.82 -1.46 -86.76
C ARG A 9 -92.35 -1.87 -86.76
N THR A 10 -91.74 -1.49 -85.65
CA THR A 10 -90.35 -1.44 -85.26
C THR A 10 -89.67 -2.81 -85.28
N GLN A 11 -88.39 -2.85 -85.67
CA GLN A 11 -87.52 -3.99 -85.39
C GLN A 11 -87.46 -4.22 -83.87
N GLN A 12 -87.75 -5.44 -83.44
CA GLN A 12 -87.33 -5.95 -82.14
C GLN A 12 -86.49 -7.21 -82.39
N LYS A 13 -85.17 -7.02 -82.55
CA LYS A 13 -84.19 -8.11 -82.45
C LYS A 13 -84.14 -8.52 -80.98
N HIS A 14 -84.70 -9.68 -80.65
CA HIS A 14 -84.54 -10.28 -79.33
C HIS A 14 -83.12 -10.88 -79.22
N ALA A 15 -82.49 -10.64 -78.08
CA ALA A 15 -81.12 -10.99 -77.75
C ALA A 15 -80.87 -12.50 -77.87
N ILE A 16 -80.11 -12.89 -78.90
CA ILE A 16 -79.28 -14.09 -78.86
C ILE A 16 -77.89 -13.55 -78.59
N VAL A 17 -77.38 -13.78 -77.38
CA VAL A 17 -75.97 -13.74 -76.92
C VAL A 17 -76.04 -13.34 -75.45
N GLU A 18 -76.05 -14.32 -74.54
CA GLU A 18 -75.51 -14.13 -73.18
C GLU A 18 -75.32 -15.43 -72.37
N LEU A 19 -75.03 -16.55 -73.05
CA LEU A 19 -74.56 -17.76 -72.36
C LEU A 19 -73.13 -18.12 -72.77
N THR A 20 -72.76 -17.89 -74.03
CA THR A 20 -71.41 -18.18 -74.54
C THR A 20 -70.37 -17.21 -74.01
N ALA A 21 -70.68 -15.90 -73.93
CA ALA A 21 -69.76 -14.90 -73.42
C ALA A 21 -69.47 -15.09 -71.92
N THR A 22 -70.50 -15.41 -71.14
CA THR A 22 -70.42 -15.67 -69.69
C THR A 22 -69.63 -16.95 -69.38
N LEU A 23 -69.86 -18.04 -70.13
CA LEU A 23 -69.05 -19.25 -70.02
C LEU A 23 -67.59 -19.04 -70.42
N LEU A 24 -67.33 -18.24 -71.47
CA LEU A 24 -65.97 -17.92 -71.89
C LEU A 24 -65.24 -17.07 -70.84
N LEU A 25 -65.93 -16.08 -70.27
CA LEU A 25 -65.39 -15.23 -69.20
C LEU A 25 -65.14 -16.03 -67.92
N LEU A 26 -66.03 -16.96 -67.58
CA LEU A 26 -65.84 -17.88 -66.45
C LEU A 26 -64.66 -18.84 -66.69
N GLY A 27 -64.51 -19.37 -67.90
CA GLY A 27 -63.37 -20.20 -68.26
C GLY A 27 -62.04 -19.45 -68.18
N LEU A 28 -61.98 -18.23 -68.72
CA LEU A 28 -60.79 -17.38 -68.66
C LEU A 28 -60.44 -16.97 -67.23
N THR A 29 -61.43 -16.66 -66.40
CA THR A 29 -61.19 -16.28 -64.99
C THR A 29 -60.72 -17.47 -64.16
N VAL A 30 -61.27 -18.66 -64.35
CA VAL A 30 -60.79 -19.88 -63.67
C VAL A 30 -59.36 -20.24 -64.10
N ILE A 31 -59.05 -20.18 -65.39
CA ILE A 31 -57.69 -20.45 -65.89
C ILE A 31 -56.70 -19.40 -65.36
N ALA A 32 -57.07 -18.13 -65.37
CA ALA A 32 -56.25 -17.06 -64.81
C ALA A 32 -56.03 -17.27 -63.30
N PHE A 33 -57.08 -17.62 -62.55
CA PHE A 33 -56.98 -17.88 -61.12
C PHE A 33 -56.08 -19.08 -60.82
N VAL A 34 -56.25 -20.20 -61.53
CA VAL A 34 -55.42 -21.40 -61.41
C VAL A 34 -53.96 -21.09 -61.73
N SER A 35 -53.70 -20.33 -62.80
CA SER A 35 -52.35 -19.93 -63.22
C SER A 35 -51.69 -19.02 -62.18
N ILE A 36 -52.44 -18.06 -61.61
CA ILE A 36 -51.98 -17.18 -60.55
C ILE A 36 -51.65 -18.01 -59.29
N THR A 37 -52.52 -18.91 -58.85
CA THR A 37 -52.21 -19.81 -57.71
C THR A 37 -51.02 -20.71 -57.98
N TYR A 38 -50.85 -21.22 -59.20
CA TYR A 38 -49.69 -22.05 -59.55
C TYR A 38 -48.41 -21.24 -59.51
N ILE A 39 -48.41 -19.98 -60.00
CA ILE A 39 -47.27 -19.06 -59.90
C ILE A 39 -46.95 -18.74 -58.43
N PHE A 40 -47.97 -18.46 -57.60
CA PHE A 40 -47.76 -18.17 -56.17
C PHE A 40 -47.31 -19.39 -55.34
N LEU A 41 -47.63 -20.62 -55.76
CA LEU A 41 -47.23 -21.86 -55.08
C LEU A 41 -45.92 -22.47 -55.64
N SER A 42 -45.43 -22.00 -56.79
CA SER A 42 -44.20 -22.46 -57.43
C SER A 42 -43.04 -21.48 -57.35
N THR A 43 -43.22 -20.30 -56.76
CA THR A 43 -42.07 -19.50 -56.33
C THR A 43 -41.30 -20.30 -55.30
N PRO A 44 -39.98 -20.50 -55.44
CA PRO A 44 -39.17 -21.04 -54.38
C PRO A 44 -39.38 -20.15 -53.15
N GLN A 45 -39.96 -20.69 -52.08
CA GLN A 45 -39.77 -20.07 -50.78
C GLN A 45 -38.27 -20.15 -50.52
N THR A 46 -37.58 -19.00 -50.53
CA THR A 46 -36.26 -18.92 -49.96
C THR A 46 -36.42 -19.27 -48.48
N SER A 47 -36.07 -20.50 -48.11
CA SER A 47 -35.75 -20.79 -46.72
C SER A 47 -34.76 -19.70 -46.30
N PRO A 48 -34.94 -19.03 -45.14
CA PRO A 48 -33.83 -18.29 -44.56
C PRO A 48 -32.63 -19.24 -44.61
N GLY A 49 -31.54 -18.78 -45.23
CA GLY A 49 -30.28 -19.53 -45.17
C GLY A 49 -29.93 -19.79 -43.70
N PRO A 50 -29.13 -20.82 -43.39
CA PRO A 50 -28.73 -21.08 -42.02
C PRO A 50 -28.12 -19.81 -41.41
N ILE A 51 -28.64 -19.35 -40.27
CA ILE A 51 -28.06 -18.21 -39.56
C ILE A 51 -26.79 -18.71 -38.89
N THR A 52 -25.63 -18.24 -39.36
CA THR A 52 -24.37 -18.48 -38.67
C THR A 52 -24.45 -17.85 -37.28
N THR A 53 -24.09 -18.60 -36.26
CA THR A 53 -24.08 -18.13 -34.86
C THR A 53 -22.67 -18.23 -34.32
N ILE A 54 -22.11 -17.09 -33.92
CA ILE A 54 -20.83 -17.04 -33.20
C ILE A 54 -21.10 -16.57 -31.77
N THR A 55 -20.47 -17.21 -30.80
CA THR A 55 -20.43 -16.73 -29.41
C THR A 55 -19.01 -16.38 -29.02
N GLY A 56 -18.82 -15.28 -28.29
CA GLY A 56 -17.52 -14.88 -27.77
C GLY A 56 -17.44 -15.03 -26.25
N LYS A 57 -16.28 -15.43 -25.74
CA LYS A 57 -15.95 -15.46 -24.31
C LYS A 57 -14.49 -15.10 -24.06
N LEU A 58 -14.18 -14.60 -22.87
CA LEU A 58 -12.81 -14.44 -22.41
C LEU A 58 -12.39 -15.65 -21.58
N VAL A 59 -11.23 -16.24 -21.91
CA VAL A 59 -10.64 -17.37 -21.20
C VAL A 59 -9.15 -17.14 -21.04
N TYR A 60 -8.68 -16.95 -19.79
CA TYR A 60 -7.26 -16.72 -19.46
C TYR A 60 -6.59 -15.66 -20.35
N ASN A 61 -7.18 -14.47 -20.45
CA ASN A 61 -6.71 -13.36 -21.29
C ASN A 61 -6.72 -13.65 -22.81
N ASN A 62 -7.50 -14.62 -23.28
CA ASN A 62 -7.75 -14.84 -24.70
C ASN A 62 -9.22 -14.62 -25.02
N LEU A 63 -9.50 -13.88 -26.08
CA LEU A 63 -10.82 -13.81 -26.69
C LEU A 63 -11.02 -15.08 -27.53
N VAL A 64 -11.97 -15.90 -27.12
CA VAL A 64 -12.36 -17.13 -27.83
C VAL A 64 -13.68 -16.88 -28.54
N LEU A 65 -13.69 -16.99 -29.86
CA LEU A 65 -14.91 -16.96 -30.67
C LEU A 65 -15.24 -18.39 -31.11
N ASP A 66 -16.37 -18.92 -30.66
CA ASP A 66 -16.86 -20.25 -30.97
C ASP A 66 -17.92 -20.19 -32.08
N HIS A 67 -17.79 -21.03 -33.10
CA HIS A 67 -18.82 -21.20 -34.11
C HIS A 67 -19.87 -22.22 -33.66
N MET A 68 -21.07 -21.73 -33.33
CA MET A 68 -22.16 -22.48 -32.70
C MET A 68 -23.15 -23.11 -33.69
N GLY A 69 -22.99 -22.85 -35.01
CA GLY A 69 -23.78 -23.47 -36.07
C GLY A 69 -24.11 -22.51 -37.20
N GLY A 70 -24.68 -23.02 -38.30
CA GLY A 70 -24.99 -22.28 -39.51
C GLY A 70 -23.95 -22.46 -40.62
N GLU A 71 -23.92 -21.52 -41.58
CA GLU A 71 -22.98 -21.58 -42.71
C GLU A 71 -21.53 -21.31 -42.24
N PRO A 72 -20.54 -22.09 -42.69
CA PRO A 72 -19.14 -21.85 -42.38
C PRO A 72 -18.66 -20.47 -42.86
N ILE A 73 -17.73 -19.88 -42.11
CA ILE A 73 -17.13 -18.58 -42.41
C ILE A 73 -15.79 -18.80 -43.11
N SER A 74 -15.46 -18.03 -44.15
CA SER A 74 -14.13 -18.11 -44.77
C SER A 74 -13.03 -17.75 -43.75
N LEU A 75 -11.90 -18.48 -43.75
CA LEU A 75 -10.75 -18.06 -42.92
C LEU A 75 -10.11 -16.73 -43.38
N ALA A 76 -10.44 -16.25 -44.58
CA ALA A 76 -10.12 -14.89 -45.04
C ALA A 76 -11.13 -13.83 -44.52
N ALA A 77 -11.98 -14.18 -43.55
CA ALA A 77 -12.84 -13.23 -42.87
C ALA A 77 -12.01 -12.30 -41.99
N THR A 78 -12.36 -11.02 -42.04
CA THR A 78 -11.75 -9.99 -41.18
C THR A 78 -12.55 -9.87 -39.90
N ILE A 79 -11.87 -9.98 -38.77
CA ILE A 79 -12.43 -9.80 -37.43
C ILE A 79 -11.94 -8.45 -36.90
N GLY A 80 -12.89 -7.57 -36.61
CA GLY A 80 -12.67 -6.29 -35.95
C GLY A 80 -13.05 -6.37 -34.48
N LEU A 81 -12.19 -5.86 -33.60
CA LEU A 81 -12.46 -5.69 -32.17
C LEU A 81 -12.50 -4.19 -31.85
N THR A 82 -13.47 -3.78 -31.04
CA THR A 82 -13.53 -2.44 -30.45
C THR A 82 -13.70 -2.54 -28.95
N PHE A 83 -12.83 -1.87 -28.20
CA PHE A 83 -12.88 -1.78 -26.73
C PHE A 83 -12.25 -0.47 -26.28
N GLY A 84 -12.97 0.32 -25.48
CA GLY A 84 -12.51 1.65 -25.08
C GLY A 84 -12.28 2.55 -26.30
N SER A 85 -11.05 3.02 -26.48
CA SER A 85 -10.62 3.76 -27.69
C SER A 85 -9.85 2.91 -28.71
N ALA A 86 -9.60 1.63 -28.42
CA ALA A 86 -8.83 0.74 -29.28
C ALA A 86 -9.72 0.13 -30.38
N ASN A 87 -9.13 -0.01 -31.58
CA ASN A 87 -9.73 -0.71 -32.70
C ASN A 87 -8.66 -1.62 -33.33
N VAL A 88 -8.94 -2.92 -33.39
CA VAL A 88 -8.00 -3.94 -33.86
C VAL A 88 -8.66 -4.73 -34.98
N GLN A 89 -7.91 -5.06 -36.03
CA GLN A 89 -8.38 -5.93 -37.11
C GLN A 89 -7.38 -7.05 -37.37
N PHE A 90 -7.88 -8.26 -37.58
CA PHE A 90 -7.08 -9.42 -37.93
C PHE A 90 -7.85 -10.42 -38.79
N GLN A 91 -7.15 -11.36 -39.42
CA GLN A 91 -7.77 -12.43 -40.21
C GLN A 91 -8.06 -13.64 -39.31
N ALA A 92 -9.21 -14.29 -39.51
CA ALA A 92 -9.55 -15.52 -38.78
C ALA A 92 -8.46 -16.59 -38.96
N TYR A 93 -7.88 -16.71 -40.16
CA TYR A 93 -6.80 -17.65 -40.50
C TYR A 93 -5.63 -17.64 -39.51
N ASP A 94 -5.28 -16.47 -38.97
CA ASP A 94 -4.10 -16.31 -38.12
C ASP A 94 -4.29 -16.95 -36.73
N TYR A 95 -5.54 -17.15 -36.30
CA TYR A 95 -5.90 -17.48 -34.92
C TYR A 95 -6.78 -18.73 -34.78
N VAL A 96 -6.95 -19.52 -35.84
CA VAL A 96 -7.55 -20.87 -35.78
C VAL A 96 -6.50 -21.96 -35.62
N ASN A 97 -6.92 -23.12 -35.12
CA ASN A 97 -6.05 -24.30 -34.98
C ASN A 97 -5.67 -24.91 -36.36
N ALA A 98 -4.69 -25.81 -36.38
CA ALA A 98 -4.16 -26.39 -37.63
C ALA A 98 -5.20 -27.22 -38.41
N GLN A 99 -6.15 -27.85 -37.71
CA GLN A 99 -7.19 -28.69 -38.32
C GLN A 99 -8.18 -27.85 -39.14
N ALA A 100 -8.61 -26.70 -38.61
CA ALA A 100 -9.49 -25.75 -39.32
C ALA A 100 -8.81 -25.15 -40.57
N LYS A 101 -7.47 -25.13 -40.64
CA LYS A 101 -6.75 -24.59 -41.80
C LYS A 101 -6.78 -25.52 -43.02
N GLU A 102 -7.19 -26.77 -42.87
CA GLU A 102 -7.14 -27.77 -43.95
C GLU A 102 -8.19 -27.52 -45.04
N ASP A 103 -9.40 -27.07 -44.66
CA ASP A 103 -10.49 -26.79 -45.61
C ASP A 103 -10.68 -25.29 -45.89
N GLY A 104 -9.98 -24.42 -45.16
CA GLY A 104 -10.03 -22.97 -45.35
C GLY A 104 -11.30 -22.31 -44.78
N LEU A 105 -12.06 -23.05 -43.97
CA LEU A 105 -13.32 -22.61 -43.38
C LEU A 105 -13.22 -22.61 -41.85
N TRP A 106 -14.01 -21.74 -41.23
CA TRP A 106 -14.29 -21.73 -39.81
C TRP A 106 -15.71 -22.25 -39.61
N GLY A 107 -15.80 -23.52 -39.21
CA GLY A 107 -17.05 -24.29 -39.11
C GLY A 107 -17.48 -24.64 -37.68
N PHE A 108 -18.58 -25.38 -37.56
CA PHE A 108 -19.18 -25.74 -36.28
C PHE A 108 -18.19 -26.40 -35.31
N GLY A 109 -18.09 -25.86 -34.09
CA GLY A 109 -17.22 -26.36 -33.03
C GLY A 109 -15.77 -25.86 -33.11
N GLU A 110 -15.41 -25.12 -34.16
CA GLU A 110 -14.09 -24.53 -34.30
C GLU A 110 -14.01 -23.14 -33.66
N GLN A 111 -12.79 -22.76 -33.30
CA GLN A 111 -12.50 -21.57 -32.50
C GLN A 111 -11.48 -20.67 -33.17
N VAL A 112 -11.74 -19.37 -33.11
CA VAL A 112 -10.73 -18.32 -33.28
C VAL A 112 -10.29 -17.85 -31.90
N ILE A 113 -9.00 -17.91 -31.60
CA ILE A 113 -8.44 -17.58 -30.27
C ILE A 113 -7.46 -16.43 -30.40
N TYR A 114 -7.89 -15.23 -30.00
CA TYR A 114 -7.09 -14.01 -30.08
C TYR A 114 -6.49 -13.64 -28.70
N PRO A 115 -5.15 -13.47 -28.58
CA PRO A 115 -4.50 -13.14 -27.32
C PRO A 115 -4.76 -11.69 -26.92
N MET A 116 -5.56 -11.46 -25.88
CA MET A 116 -5.88 -10.12 -25.40
C MET A 116 -4.80 -9.51 -24.51
N TYR A 117 -3.85 -10.31 -24.01
CA TYR A 117 -2.76 -9.81 -23.15
C TYR A 117 -1.84 -8.77 -23.85
N VAL A 118 -1.87 -8.70 -25.19
CA VAL A 118 -1.13 -7.67 -25.94
C VAL A 118 -1.83 -6.31 -25.91
N HIS A 119 -3.04 -6.25 -25.34
CA HIS A 119 -3.92 -5.08 -25.23
C HIS A 119 -4.35 -4.81 -23.78
N PRO A 120 -3.45 -4.52 -22.84
CA PRO A 120 -3.79 -4.42 -21.40
C PRO A 120 -4.98 -3.48 -21.09
N GLU A 121 -5.27 -2.51 -21.95
CA GLU A 121 -6.44 -1.64 -21.88
C GLU A 121 -7.81 -2.37 -21.90
N TYR A 122 -7.88 -3.62 -22.38
CA TYR A 122 -9.12 -4.41 -22.37
C TYR A 122 -9.62 -4.70 -20.95
N VAL A 123 -8.72 -4.66 -19.96
CA VAL A 123 -9.06 -4.91 -18.56
C VAL A 123 -9.88 -3.77 -17.97
N GLU A 124 -9.80 -2.56 -18.55
CA GLU A 124 -10.50 -1.37 -18.05
C GLU A 124 -11.91 -1.19 -18.64
N VAL A 125 -12.32 -2.05 -19.58
CA VAL A 125 -13.63 -1.97 -20.25
C VAL A 125 -14.59 -3.03 -19.70
N SER A 126 -15.89 -2.79 -19.84
CA SER A 126 -16.95 -3.74 -19.48
C SER A 126 -17.37 -4.67 -20.63
N GLN A 127 -17.00 -4.32 -21.87
CA GLN A 127 -17.45 -4.99 -23.08
C GLN A 127 -16.41 -4.86 -24.20
N ILE A 128 -16.26 -5.93 -24.97
CA ILE A 128 -15.55 -5.96 -26.25
C ILE A 128 -16.59 -6.17 -27.35
N ASP A 129 -16.65 -5.25 -28.30
CA ASP A 129 -17.49 -5.37 -29.49
C ASP A 129 -16.71 -6.09 -30.60
N VAL A 130 -17.30 -7.17 -31.12
CA VAL A 130 -16.71 -7.99 -32.17
C VAL A 130 -17.53 -7.82 -33.44
N MET A 131 -16.87 -7.45 -34.53
CA MET A 131 -17.43 -7.37 -35.87
C MET A 131 -16.73 -8.40 -36.76
N ILE A 132 -17.49 -9.28 -37.41
CA ILE A 132 -16.93 -10.27 -38.35
C ILE A 132 -17.43 -9.93 -39.75
N ILE A 133 -16.51 -9.76 -40.70
CA ILE A 133 -16.80 -9.49 -42.11
C ILE A 133 -16.37 -10.72 -42.89
N ASN A 134 -17.34 -11.55 -43.31
CA ASN A 134 -17.05 -12.70 -44.15
C ASN A 134 -16.83 -12.26 -45.61
N SER A 135 -15.69 -12.67 -46.17
CA SER A 135 -15.27 -12.31 -47.52
C SER A 135 -16.02 -13.09 -48.60
N GLU A 136 -16.59 -14.28 -48.31
CA GLU A 136 -17.37 -15.07 -49.27
C GLU A 136 -18.50 -15.92 -48.61
N PRO A 137 -19.78 -15.80 -49.05
CA PRO A 137 -20.28 -14.75 -49.92
C PRO A 137 -20.20 -13.40 -49.20
N ALA A 138 -19.69 -12.38 -49.90
CA ALA A 138 -19.37 -11.06 -49.37
C ALA A 138 -20.59 -10.28 -48.86
N SER A 139 -21.15 -10.60 -47.68
CA SER A 139 -22.22 -9.82 -47.05
C SER A 139 -22.57 -10.18 -45.59
N SER A 140 -21.95 -11.18 -44.96
CA SER A 140 -22.29 -11.49 -43.56
C SER A 140 -21.50 -10.60 -42.60
N ILE A 141 -22.16 -9.58 -42.04
CA ILE A 141 -21.67 -8.81 -40.90
C ILE A 141 -22.30 -9.39 -39.63
N MET A 142 -21.49 -9.99 -38.78
CA MET A 142 -21.93 -10.49 -37.48
C MET A 142 -21.42 -9.60 -36.36
N PHE A 143 -22.29 -9.33 -35.39
CA PHE A 143 -21.94 -8.64 -34.15
C PHE A 143 -22.06 -9.61 -32.98
N CYS A 144 -21.03 -9.69 -32.17
CA CYS A 144 -21.07 -10.34 -30.86
C CYS A 144 -20.47 -9.37 -29.84
N SER A 145 -21.06 -9.29 -28.66
CA SER A 145 -20.46 -8.60 -27.52
C SER A 145 -19.92 -9.63 -26.54
N VAL A 146 -18.71 -9.37 -26.04
CA VAL A 146 -18.10 -10.19 -24.99
C VAL A 146 -17.98 -9.34 -23.74
N LEU A 147 -18.64 -9.77 -22.67
CA LEU A 147 -18.53 -9.13 -21.38
C LEU A 147 -17.18 -9.50 -20.75
N THR A 148 -16.51 -8.51 -20.17
CA THR A 148 -15.38 -8.74 -19.29
C THR A 148 -15.92 -9.09 -17.90
N ASP A 149 -15.24 -10.00 -17.20
CA ASP A 149 -15.62 -10.28 -15.81
C ASP A 149 -15.42 -9.02 -14.96
N PRO A 150 -16.38 -8.71 -14.06
CA PRO A 150 -16.22 -7.59 -13.14
C PRO A 150 -15.05 -7.87 -12.20
N LEU A 151 -14.00 -7.07 -12.31
CA LEU A 151 -12.77 -7.18 -11.54
C LEU A 151 -12.67 -6.00 -10.58
N SER A 152 -12.70 -6.31 -9.28
CA SER A 152 -12.26 -5.37 -8.24
C SER A 152 -10.77 -5.60 -8.00
N ASP A 153 -9.96 -4.57 -8.22
CA ASP A 153 -8.52 -4.59 -7.91
C ASP A 153 -8.12 -3.27 -7.23
N LEU A 154 -7.77 -3.35 -5.94
CA LEU A 154 -7.29 -2.19 -5.17
C LEU A 154 -5.81 -2.34 -4.87
N SER A 155 -5.02 -1.32 -5.23
CA SER A 155 -3.63 -1.19 -4.80
C SER A 155 -3.48 -0.11 -3.75
N VAL A 156 -2.51 -0.30 -2.84
CA VAL A 156 -2.13 0.68 -1.80
C VAL A 156 -0.68 1.09 -2.03
N GLU A 157 -0.43 2.40 -2.07
CA GLU A 157 0.91 2.97 -2.05
C GLU A 157 1.09 3.78 -0.77
N LEU A 158 2.23 3.64 -0.10
CA LEU A 158 2.59 4.40 1.11
C LEU A 158 3.94 5.07 0.87
N THR A 159 3.98 6.39 1.00
CA THR A 159 5.22 7.18 1.01
C THR A 159 5.31 8.04 2.27
N ILE A 160 6.51 8.52 2.59
CA ILE A 160 6.77 9.42 3.72
C ILE A 160 7.57 10.63 3.22
N ASP A 161 7.15 11.82 3.63
CA ASP A 161 7.82 13.08 3.31
C ASP A 161 8.13 13.88 4.59
N PRO A 162 9.40 14.23 4.84
CA PRO A 162 10.61 13.81 4.10
C PRO A 162 10.97 12.33 4.34
N GLU A 163 11.68 11.71 3.39
CA GLU A 163 12.13 10.31 3.47
C GLU A 163 13.13 10.03 4.59
N ILE A 164 13.94 11.04 4.95
CA ILE A 164 14.95 10.96 6.01
C ILE A 164 14.66 12.04 7.04
N PRO A 165 13.66 11.82 7.93
CA PRO A 165 13.26 12.83 8.89
C PRO A 165 14.22 12.87 10.08
N ARG A 166 14.36 14.06 10.68
CA ARG A 166 15.08 14.25 11.94
C ARG A 166 14.13 14.18 13.13
N VAL A 167 14.66 13.86 14.31
CA VAL A 167 13.91 13.99 15.57
C VAL A 167 13.34 15.41 15.70
N ASN A 168 12.11 15.52 16.21
CA ASN A 168 11.31 16.74 16.30
C ASN A 168 10.88 17.36 14.96
N GLN A 169 11.09 16.67 13.84
CA GLN A 169 10.60 17.12 12.53
C GLN A 169 9.19 16.60 12.26
N GLN A 170 8.35 17.41 11.62
CA GLN A 170 7.09 16.92 11.07
C GLN A 170 7.33 16.06 9.83
N VAL A 171 6.63 14.93 9.79
CA VAL A 171 6.56 14.04 8.64
C VAL A 171 5.11 13.88 8.19
N LYS A 172 4.94 13.56 6.92
CA LYS A 172 3.65 13.21 6.34
C LYS A 172 3.74 11.82 5.72
N PHE A 173 2.96 10.89 6.24
CA PHE A 173 2.70 9.62 5.60
C PHE A 173 1.58 9.83 4.58
N ILE A 174 1.82 9.50 3.32
CA ILE A 174 0.88 9.67 2.21
C ILE A 174 0.47 8.28 1.76
N ILE A 175 -0.79 7.93 2.00
CA ILE A 175 -1.40 6.65 1.64
C ILE A 175 -2.32 6.88 0.45
N THR A 176 -2.05 6.22 -0.67
CA THR A 176 -2.86 6.29 -1.88
C THR A 176 -3.52 4.94 -2.14
N LEU A 177 -4.85 4.92 -2.13
CA LEU A 177 -5.64 3.81 -2.66
C LEU A 177 -5.99 4.09 -4.12
N ARG A 178 -5.81 3.09 -4.98
CA ARG A 178 -6.18 3.16 -6.40
C ARG A 178 -6.99 1.93 -6.79
N ASN A 179 -8.05 2.16 -7.55
CA ASN A 179 -8.82 1.09 -8.18
C ASN A 179 -8.27 0.82 -9.59
N ASN A 180 -7.57 -0.31 -9.76
CA ASN A 180 -7.05 -0.79 -11.04
C ASN A 180 -8.04 -1.73 -11.75
N GLY A 181 -9.19 -2.01 -11.12
CA GLY A 181 -10.26 -2.83 -11.68
C GLY A 181 -11.22 -2.04 -12.58
N ASN A 182 -12.13 -2.76 -13.25
CA ASN A 182 -13.15 -2.19 -14.15
C ASN A 182 -14.52 -1.98 -13.49
N ILE A 183 -14.64 -2.26 -12.19
CA ILE A 183 -15.86 -1.99 -11.42
C ILE A 183 -15.63 -1.00 -10.29
N ASN A 184 -16.70 -0.34 -9.87
CA ASN A 184 -16.72 0.54 -8.71
C ASN A 184 -16.44 -0.24 -7.41
N VAL A 185 -15.55 0.29 -6.56
CA VAL A 185 -15.25 -0.30 -5.25
C VAL A 185 -15.83 0.56 -4.13
N SER A 186 -16.79 0.02 -3.39
CA SER A 186 -17.44 0.65 -2.23
C SER A 186 -17.08 -0.05 -0.92
N ASP A 187 -17.48 0.53 0.21
CA ASP A 187 -17.27 -0.02 1.56
C ASP A 187 -15.80 -0.29 1.92
N THR A 188 -14.88 0.40 1.23
CA THR A 188 -13.44 0.28 1.43
C THR A 188 -13.04 0.79 2.81
N LYS A 189 -12.21 0.01 3.50
CA LYS A 189 -11.53 0.39 4.72
C LYS A 189 -10.07 -0.04 4.63
N LEU A 190 -9.18 0.77 5.16
CA LEU A 190 -7.76 0.47 5.28
C LEU A 190 -7.33 0.68 6.72
N ARG A 191 -6.41 -0.14 7.22
CA ARG A 191 -5.77 0.09 8.52
C ARG A 191 -4.33 0.53 8.33
N PHE A 192 -4.00 1.72 8.81
CA PHE A 192 -2.65 2.27 8.91
C PHE A 192 -2.43 2.68 10.37
N CYS A 193 -1.57 1.96 11.09
CA CYS A 193 -1.14 2.38 12.43
C CYS A 193 0.14 3.20 12.30
N LEU A 194 0.19 4.33 12.98
CA LEU A 194 1.41 5.13 13.04
C LEU A 194 2.51 4.31 13.75
N PRO A 195 3.73 4.17 13.18
CA PRO A 195 4.80 3.43 13.83
C PRO A 195 5.25 4.07 15.15
N ASP A 196 5.83 3.26 16.04
CA ASP A 196 6.46 3.76 17.26
C ASP A 196 7.57 4.79 16.93
N GLY A 197 7.77 5.75 17.82
CA GLY A 197 8.68 6.88 17.59
C GLY A 197 8.07 8.02 16.78
N PHE A 198 6.80 7.96 16.40
CA PHE A 198 6.06 9.09 15.83
C PHE A 198 4.87 9.47 16.72
N ALA A 199 4.66 10.77 16.93
CA ALA A 199 3.49 11.29 17.62
C ALA A 199 2.53 11.94 16.63
N PHE A 200 1.28 11.49 16.63
CA PHE A 200 0.25 11.97 15.73
C PHE A 200 -0.06 13.46 15.96
N ILE A 201 -0.18 14.22 14.87
CA ILE A 201 -0.57 15.64 14.90
C ILE A 201 -1.95 15.82 14.28
N GLY A 202 -2.22 15.15 13.17
CA GLY A 202 -3.45 15.31 12.42
C GLY A 202 -3.47 14.49 11.14
N TYR A 203 -4.59 14.54 10.43
CA TYR A 203 -4.71 13.93 9.11
C TYR A 203 -5.53 14.82 8.17
N SER A 204 -5.40 14.57 6.87
CA SER A 204 -6.31 15.06 5.84
C SER A 204 -6.58 13.94 4.85
N ALA A 205 -7.81 13.78 4.38
CA ALA A 205 -8.14 12.77 3.37
C ALA A 205 -8.96 13.39 2.23
N THR A 206 -8.79 12.88 1.01
CA THR A 206 -9.68 13.24 -0.11
C THR A 206 -11.07 12.65 0.08
N SER A 207 -11.18 11.56 0.84
CA SER A 207 -12.44 10.94 1.26
C SER A 207 -12.28 10.16 2.55
N GLY A 208 -13.37 10.02 3.30
CA GLY A 208 -13.43 9.20 4.51
C GLY A 208 -12.80 9.84 5.74
N THR A 209 -12.78 9.08 6.83
CA THR A 209 -12.35 9.53 8.15
C THR A 209 -11.32 8.55 8.71
N TYR A 210 -10.24 9.09 9.27
CA TYR A 210 -9.18 8.30 9.89
C TYR A 210 -9.22 8.44 11.41
N ASP A 211 -9.19 7.31 12.10
CA ASP A 211 -9.12 7.24 13.56
C ASP A 211 -7.70 6.82 13.97
N ASN A 212 -6.93 7.75 14.54
CA ASN A 212 -5.56 7.49 14.98
C ASN A 212 -5.47 6.46 16.13
N SER A 213 -6.53 6.30 16.93
CA SER A 213 -6.51 5.34 18.04
C SER A 213 -6.59 3.90 17.58
N THR A 214 -7.28 3.65 16.47
CA THR A 214 -7.44 2.31 15.88
C THR A 214 -6.61 2.09 14.62
N GLY A 215 -6.07 3.17 14.04
CA GLY A 215 -5.43 3.19 12.74
C GLY A 215 -6.40 2.99 11.57
N VAL A 216 -7.71 2.99 11.79
CA VAL A 216 -8.70 2.67 10.76
C VAL A 216 -9.06 3.92 9.96
N TRP A 217 -8.85 3.86 8.65
CA TRP A 217 -9.43 4.75 7.66
C TRP A 217 -10.69 4.12 7.05
N ALA A 218 -11.84 4.75 7.28
CA ALA A 218 -13.15 4.24 6.89
C ALA A 218 -14.02 5.31 6.23
N SER A 219 -15.23 4.92 5.80
CA SER A 219 -16.20 5.79 5.11
C SER A 219 -15.62 6.41 3.83
N ILE A 220 -14.76 5.67 3.14
CA ILE A 220 -14.16 6.06 1.87
C ILE A 220 -15.27 5.97 0.82
N ALA A 221 -15.49 7.05 0.07
CA ALA A 221 -16.47 7.10 -1.01
C ALA A 221 -16.08 6.11 -2.10
N THR A 222 -17.09 5.68 -2.87
CA THR A 222 -16.91 4.71 -3.95
C THR A 222 -15.80 5.13 -4.91
N ILE A 223 -14.77 4.29 -5.03
CA ILE A 223 -13.64 4.52 -5.93
C ILE A 223 -14.01 3.95 -7.30
N GLN A 224 -14.23 4.82 -8.28
CA GLN A 224 -14.51 4.43 -9.67
C GLN A 224 -13.28 3.75 -10.31
N PRO A 225 -13.43 3.01 -11.42
CA PRO A 225 -12.30 2.52 -12.22
C PRO A 225 -11.27 3.62 -12.48
N SER A 226 -9.99 3.31 -12.29
CA SER A 226 -8.85 4.25 -12.36
C SER A 226 -8.89 5.42 -11.37
N GLY A 227 -9.87 5.46 -10.47
CA GLY A 227 -10.00 6.46 -9.42
C GLY A 227 -9.06 6.23 -8.23
N THR A 228 -8.85 7.28 -7.44
CA THR A 228 -8.00 7.24 -6.24
C THR A 228 -8.65 7.89 -5.02
N ALA A 229 -8.25 7.42 -3.84
CA ALA A 229 -8.48 8.08 -2.56
C ALA A 229 -7.15 8.23 -1.83
N ILE A 230 -6.90 9.37 -1.20
CA ILE A 230 -5.62 9.68 -0.56
C ILE A 230 -5.87 10.05 0.90
N LEU A 231 -5.07 9.48 1.81
CA LEU A 231 -4.98 9.83 3.22
C LEU A 231 -3.57 10.35 3.51
N ASN A 232 -3.46 11.57 4.01
CA ASN A 232 -2.23 12.11 4.58
C ASN A 232 -2.33 12.07 6.10
N VAL A 233 -1.40 11.38 6.76
CA VAL A 233 -1.24 11.39 8.22
C VAL A 233 0.00 12.20 8.57
N THR A 234 -0.18 13.30 9.29
CA THR A 234 0.90 14.16 9.77
C THR A 234 1.28 13.75 11.19
N ALA A 235 2.57 13.52 11.41
CA ALA A 235 3.14 13.18 12.71
C ALA A 235 4.41 14.01 12.97
N ILE A 236 4.81 14.13 14.23
CA ILE A 236 6.15 14.59 14.60
C ILE A 236 7.01 13.37 14.92
N VAL A 237 8.24 13.35 14.43
CA VAL A 237 9.22 12.32 14.81
C VAL A 237 9.55 12.55 16.28
N GLY A 238 9.03 11.67 17.13
CA GLY A 238 9.42 11.62 18.52
C GLY A 238 10.84 11.09 18.67
N ARG A 239 11.34 11.09 19.90
CA ARG A 239 12.40 10.13 20.23
C ARG A 239 11.71 8.77 20.24
N ALA A 240 12.26 7.79 19.52
CA ALA A 240 11.98 6.41 19.92
C ALA A 240 12.42 6.35 21.38
N GLU A 241 11.47 6.14 22.31
CA GLU A 241 11.84 5.83 23.68
C GLU A 241 12.77 4.61 23.55
N PRO A 242 14.04 4.73 23.95
CA PRO A 242 14.99 3.64 23.78
C PRO A 242 14.43 2.43 24.53
N GLU A 243 14.38 1.27 23.87
CA GLU A 243 13.80 0.04 24.45
C GLU A 243 14.40 -0.27 25.83
N GLU A 244 15.65 0.15 26.06
CA GLU A 244 16.31 0.14 27.36
C GLU A 244 17.00 1.50 27.63
N LEU A 245 16.61 2.16 28.71
CA LEU A 245 17.36 3.30 29.27
C LEU A 245 18.51 2.78 30.11
N THR A 246 19.71 3.32 29.89
CA THR A 246 20.90 3.04 30.70
C THR A 246 21.29 4.27 31.54
N GLN A 247 21.27 4.13 32.86
CA GLN A 247 21.87 5.10 33.78
C GLN A 247 23.34 4.71 34.01
N LEU A 248 24.25 5.46 33.40
CA LEU A 248 25.69 5.28 33.50
C LEU A 248 26.29 6.30 34.47
N VAL A 249 26.93 5.82 35.54
CA VAL A 249 27.71 6.66 36.45
C VAL A 249 29.18 6.28 36.42
N ILE A 250 30.06 7.26 36.23
CA ILE A 250 31.51 7.09 36.41
C ILE A 250 31.91 7.58 37.80
N LEU A 251 32.60 6.73 38.54
CA LEU A 251 33.30 7.07 39.78
C LEU A 251 34.76 7.33 39.43
N PHE A 252 35.18 8.58 39.43
CA PHE A 252 36.53 8.99 39.10
C PHE A 252 37.37 9.28 40.35
N ASP A 253 38.51 8.61 40.44
CA ASP A 253 39.50 8.84 41.49
C ASP A 253 40.26 10.15 41.24
N GLY A 254 39.88 11.18 41.97
CA GLY A 254 40.53 12.48 41.94
C GLY A 254 41.67 12.62 42.95
N SER A 255 42.12 11.53 43.58
CA SER A 255 43.11 11.59 44.66
C SER A 255 44.52 11.94 44.17
N ALA A 256 45.45 12.10 45.12
CA ALA A 256 46.83 12.50 44.84
C ALA A 256 47.71 11.35 44.29
N SER A 257 47.27 10.08 44.39
CA SER A 257 47.99 8.97 43.76
C SER A 257 48.01 9.11 42.24
N LEU A 258 46.90 9.60 41.67
CA LEU A 258 46.76 9.77 40.24
C LEU A 258 47.69 10.87 39.74
N GLN A 259 48.63 10.52 38.87
CA GLN A 259 49.60 11.48 38.34
C GLN A 259 48.94 12.46 37.34
N PRO A 260 49.39 13.73 37.26
CA PRO A 260 48.77 14.73 36.39
C PRO A 260 48.74 14.33 34.91
N ASN A 261 49.80 13.64 34.44
CA ASN A 261 49.88 13.15 33.07
C ASN A 261 48.89 12.03 32.79
N ASP A 262 48.59 11.18 33.77
CA ASP A 262 47.62 10.09 33.61
C ASP A 262 46.19 10.62 33.67
N LEU A 263 45.90 11.59 34.54
CA LEU A 263 44.65 12.38 34.49
C LEU A 263 44.41 12.95 33.09
N LYS A 264 45.44 13.56 32.48
CA LYS A 264 45.32 14.13 31.13
C LYS A 264 44.94 13.06 30.09
N LYS A 265 45.54 11.87 30.16
CA LYS A 265 45.21 10.75 29.26
C LYS A 265 43.79 10.24 29.50
N ILE A 266 43.39 10.03 30.75
CA ILE A 266 42.05 9.55 31.11
C ILE A 266 40.99 10.52 30.63
N ARG A 267 41.15 11.81 30.93
CA ARG A 267 40.23 12.86 30.48
C ARG A 267 40.14 12.93 28.96
N SER A 268 41.28 12.91 28.26
CA SER A 268 41.30 12.93 26.80
C SER A 268 40.59 11.72 26.19
N ALA A 269 40.82 10.52 26.74
CA ALA A 269 40.18 9.29 26.28
C ALA A 269 38.67 9.30 26.55
N LEU A 270 38.25 9.80 27.71
CA LEU A 270 36.83 9.91 28.06
C LEU A 270 36.11 10.90 27.15
N VAL A 271 36.68 12.10 26.95
CA VAL A 271 36.15 13.11 26.02
C VAL A 271 36.05 12.54 24.60
N SER A 272 37.09 11.87 24.08
CA SER A 272 37.03 11.28 22.72
C SER A 272 36.02 10.14 22.62
N THR A 273 35.84 9.35 23.68
CA THR A 273 34.89 8.24 23.71
C THR A 273 33.45 8.75 23.72
N VAL A 274 33.13 9.70 24.61
CA VAL A 274 31.80 10.31 24.71
C VAL A 274 31.46 11.13 23.47
N ALA A 275 32.45 11.74 22.81
CA ALA A 275 32.26 12.44 21.55
C ALA A 275 31.95 11.50 20.37
N ASN A 276 32.32 10.22 20.44
CA ASN A 276 32.09 9.26 19.35
C ASN A 276 30.69 8.64 19.45
N GLU A 277 29.79 9.05 18.57
CA GLU A 277 28.38 8.60 18.56
C GLU A 277 28.22 7.09 18.36
N SER A 278 29.16 6.42 17.68
CA SER A 278 29.13 4.96 17.52
C SER A 278 29.47 4.21 18.82
N VAL A 279 30.05 4.90 19.80
CA VAL A 279 30.39 4.33 21.12
C VAL A 279 29.46 4.85 22.20
N PHE A 280 29.10 6.13 22.14
CA PHE A 280 28.24 6.80 23.10
C PHE A 280 27.04 7.43 22.37
N PRO A 281 25.88 6.73 22.32
CA PRO A 281 24.78 7.13 21.47
C PRO A 281 24.13 8.43 21.98
N ARG A 282 23.65 9.25 21.04
CA ARG A 282 23.03 10.56 21.28
C ARG A 282 21.51 10.54 21.05
N ASN A 283 20.92 9.36 21.14
CA ASN A 283 19.50 9.12 20.92
C ASN A 283 18.68 9.20 22.23
N GLY A 284 19.31 9.53 23.36
CA GLY A 284 18.67 9.56 24.68
C GLY A 284 18.67 8.23 25.43
N ALA A 285 19.29 7.16 24.88
CA ALA A 285 19.40 5.85 25.55
C ALA A 285 20.28 5.84 26.78
N VAL A 286 21.14 6.86 26.96
CA VAL A 286 22.07 6.93 28.08
C VAL A 286 21.84 8.21 28.87
N GLU A 287 21.57 8.06 30.17
CA GLU A 287 21.75 9.12 31.15
C GLU A 287 23.14 8.98 31.76
N PHE A 288 23.90 10.07 31.72
CA PHE A 288 25.30 10.06 32.11
C PHE A 288 25.53 10.97 33.32
N SER A 289 26.23 10.43 34.32
CA SER A 289 26.67 11.16 35.52
C SER A 289 28.14 10.88 35.81
N ILE A 290 28.83 11.84 36.42
CA ILE A 290 30.20 11.65 36.90
C ILE A 290 30.33 12.14 38.32
N ILE A 291 30.85 11.26 39.17
CA ILE A 291 31.25 11.56 40.54
C ILE A 291 32.76 11.56 40.61
N VAL A 292 33.34 12.58 41.22
CA VAL A 292 34.77 12.60 41.56
C VAL A 292 34.91 12.40 43.06
N PHE A 293 35.82 11.52 43.48
CA PHE A 293 36.08 11.24 44.89
C PHE A 293 37.55 11.46 45.26
N GLY A 294 37.79 11.84 46.52
CA GLY A 294 39.12 12.08 47.06
C GLY A 294 39.05 12.54 48.52
N SER A 295 40.12 13.16 49.00
CA SER A 295 40.12 13.83 50.29
C SER A 295 41.04 15.05 50.24
N SER A 296 40.85 15.99 51.16
CA SER A 296 41.73 17.15 51.31
C SER A 296 41.79 17.54 52.78
N SER A 297 43.00 17.78 53.29
CA SER A 297 43.24 18.15 54.70
C SER A 297 42.56 17.24 55.74
N GLY A 298 42.48 15.93 55.45
CA GLY A 298 41.87 14.93 56.36
C GLY A 298 40.34 14.85 56.29
N ARG A 299 39.68 15.63 55.43
CA ARG A 299 38.24 15.51 55.14
C ARG A 299 38.04 14.76 53.83
N THR A 300 37.13 13.80 53.82
CA THR A 300 36.73 13.09 52.59
C THR A 300 35.73 13.90 51.79
N PHE A 301 35.85 13.86 50.47
CA PHE A 301 34.95 14.56 49.56
C PHE A 301 34.60 13.65 48.39
N ALA A 302 33.31 13.58 48.08
CA ALA A 302 32.80 13.16 46.79
C ALA A 302 31.85 14.24 46.30
N TRP A 303 31.90 14.56 45.00
CA TRP A 303 30.99 15.54 44.41
C TRP A 303 30.58 15.13 43.01
N VAL A 304 29.41 15.62 42.63
CA VAL A 304 28.85 15.48 41.30
C VAL A 304 29.56 16.46 40.37
N LEU A 305 30.41 15.96 39.47
CA LEU A 305 31.02 16.75 38.41
C LEU A 305 30.03 16.96 37.25
N LEU A 306 29.33 15.89 36.87
CA LEU A 306 28.24 15.92 35.88
C LEU A 306 26.99 15.34 36.54
N SER A 307 25.98 16.18 36.72
CA SER A 307 24.65 15.75 37.19
C SER A 307 23.98 14.84 36.16
N PRO A 308 23.01 13.99 36.57
CA PRO A 308 22.27 13.12 35.66
C PRO A 308 21.79 13.87 34.42
N THR A 309 22.39 13.53 33.28
CA THR A 309 22.15 14.21 32.00
C THR A 309 21.88 13.18 30.93
N VAL A 310 20.66 13.18 30.38
CA VAL A 310 20.31 12.38 29.20
C VAL A 310 21.12 12.87 28.01
N VAL A 311 21.89 11.98 27.38
CA VAL A 311 22.82 12.33 26.31
C VAL A 311 22.13 12.35 24.96
N THR A 312 22.12 13.55 24.37
CA THR A 312 21.41 13.86 23.13
C THR A 312 22.23 14.84 22.30
N ASN A 313 21.81 15.13 21.07
CA ASN A 313 22.46 16.16 20.27
C ASN A 313 22.38 17.56 20.91
N GLU A 314 21.39 17.81 21.76
CA GLU A 314 21.24 19.08 22.48
C GLU A 314 22.14 19.18 23.72
N THR A 315 22.41 18.06 24.41
CA THR A 315 23.16 18.06 25.68
C THR A 315 24.63 17.72 25.51
N ILE A 316 25.03 17.09 24.40
CA ILE A 316 26.39 16.56 24.21
C ILE A 316 27.49 17.61 24.38
N ASP A 317 27.33 18.82 23.87
CA ASP A 317 28.35 19.87 23.99
C ASP A 317 28.57 20.28 25.45
N THR A 318 27.49 20.34 26.24
CA THR A 318 27.56 20.65 27.68
C THR A 318 28.22 19.50 28.45
N VAL A 319 27.91 18.25 28.10
CA VAL A 319 28.57 17.06 28.66
C VAL A 319 30.07 17.13 28.37
N LEU A 320 30.48 17.29 27.11
CA LEU A 320 31.89 17.35 26.73
C LEU A 320 32.63 18.53 27.37
N ALA A 321 31.99 19.71 27.49
CA ALA A 321 32.55 20.85 28.21
C ALA A 321 32.81 20.52 29.68
N THR A 322 31.86 19.87 30.36
CA THR A 322 31.98 19.44 31.76
C THR A 322 33.12 18.44 31.94
N LEU A 323 33.24 17.44 31.05
CA LEU A 323 34.34 16.47 31.07
C LEU A 323 35.72 17.13 30.98
N ASN A 324 35.85 18.22 30.21
CA ASN A 324 37.11 18.94 30.09
C ASN A 324 37.55 19.61 31.41
N THR A 325 36.60 19.90 32.31
CA THR A 325 36.88 20.47 33.65
C THR A 325 37.30 19.43 34.68
N MET A 326 37.25 18.13 34.33
CA MET A 326 37.67 17.05 35.22
C MET A 326 39.11 17.27 35.71
N ASP A 327 39.27 17.35 37.03
CA ASP A 327 40.54 17.56 37.71
C ASP A 327 40.61 16.76 39.02
N ARG A 328 41.81 16.68 39.59
CA ARG A 328 42.08 16.05 40.88
C ARG A 328 41.74 16.99 42.03
N ASN A 329 41.28 16.41 43.14
CA ASN A 329 41.28 17.04 44.45
C ASN A 329 42.29 16.31 45.34
N PRO A 330 43.53 16.82 45.48
CA PRO A 330 44.66 16.05 45.98
C PRO A 330 44.51 15.70 47.48
N GLY A 331 44.48 14.38 47.72
CA GLY A 331 44.62 13.73 49.04
C GLY A 331 44.48 12.22 48.88
N SER A 332 43.97 11.50 49.88
CA SER A 332 43.73 10.05 49.85
C SER A 332 42.48 9.66 49.04
N ALA A 333 42.49 8.47 48.44
CA ALA A 333 41.37 7.88 47.71
C ALA A 333 40.23 7.46 48.66
N ALA A 334 39.14 8.24 48.68
CA ALA A 334 37.93 7.99 49.47
C ALA A 334 36.86 7.25 48.66
N THR A 335 37.18 6.05 48.17
CA THR A 335 36.34 5.28 47.23
C THR A 335 34.93 5.02 47.76
N SER A 336 34.78 4.77 49.06
CA SER A 336 33.46 4.58 49.69
C SER A 336 32.57 5.82 49.58
N CYS A 337 33.12 7.04 49.67
CA CYS A 337 32.35 8.27 49.44
C CYS A 337 31.88 8.40 47.99
N GLY A 338 32.69 7.97 47.02
CA GLY A 338 32.31 7.96 45.61
C GLY A 338 31.07 7.10 45.38
N PHE A 339 31.05 5.88 45.92
CA PHE A 339 29.90 4.98 45.83
C PHE A 339 28.63 5.55 46.47
N LEU A 340 28.72 6.12 47.69
CA LEU A 340 27.57 6.70 48.38
C LEU A 340 27.02 7.92 47.62
N CYS A 341 27.90 8.83 47.19
CA CYS A 341 27.48 10.00 46.41
C CYS A 341 26.86 9.60 45.06
N ALA A 342 27.37 8.56 44.39
CA ALA A 342 26.72 8.03 43.20
C ALA A 342 25.34 7.44 43.49
N ALA A 343 25.16 6.75 44.61
CA ALA A 343 23.87 6.18 44.96
C ALA A 343 22.81 7.27 45.12
N ASP A 344 23.13 8.32 45.88
CA ASP A 344 22.23 9.47 46.04
C ASP A 344 21.96 10.18 44.71
N THR A 345 23.00 10.32 43.87
CA THR A 345 22.89 11.00 42.56
C THR A 345 22.02 10.23 41.57
N VAL A 346 22.22 8.92 41.47
CA VAL A 346 21.44 8.06 40.56
C VAL A 346 20.00 7.94 41.05
N TYR A 347 19.79 7.75 42.36
CA TYR A 347 18.45 7.64 42.95
C TYR A 347 17.65 8.94 42.83
N ALA A 348 18.31 10.10 42.91
CA ALA A 348 17.66 11.41 42.76
C ALA A 348 17.34 11.79 41.30
N SER A 349 17.75 10.99 40.31
CA SER A 349 17.43 11.24 38.91
C SER A 349 15.92 11.18 38.66
N SER A 350 15.39 12.11 37.87
CA SER A 350 13.97 12.15 37.50
C SER A 350 13.53 10.94 36.66
N ILE A 351 14.47 10.21 36.06
CA ILE A 351 14.18 9.01 35.27
C ILE A 351 14.53 7.71 36.00
N PHE A 352 14.95 7.78 37.27
CA PHE A 352 15.32 6.57 38.03
C PHE A 352 14.15 5.59 38.09
N SER A 353 14.45 4.33 37.76
CA SER A 353 13.54 3.19 37.86
C SER A 353 14.37 1.95 38.17
N PRO A 354 13.93 1.07 39.08
CA PRO A 354 14.57 -0.23 39.31
C PRO A 354 14.62 -1.12 38.06
N GLU A 355 13.75 -0.86 37.08
CA GLU A 355 13.70 -1.58 35.80
C GLU A 355 14.73 -1.05 34.78
N ASN A 356 15.29 0.15 35.00
CA ASN A 356 16.30 0.70 34.10
C ASN A 356 17.62 -0.04 34.28
N ARG A 357 18.38 -0.15 33.19
CA ARG A 357 19.74 -0.69 33.25
C ARG A 357 20.64 0.31 33.97
N GLN A 358 21.25 -0.09 35.07
CA GLN A 358 22.19 0.76 35.82
C GLN A 358 23.61 0.23 35.64
N VAL A 359 24.55 1.11 35.27
CA VAL A 359 25.95 0.77 35.04
C VAL A 359 26.84 1.69 35.84
N VAL A 360 27.72 1.10 36.64
CA VAL A 360 28.71 1.81 37.45
C VAL A 360 30.11 1.50 36.92
N LEU A 361 30.86 2.54 36.55
CA LEU A 361 32.25 2.40 36.12
C LEU A 361 33.19 3.08 37.12
N LEU A 362 33.97 2.28 37.84
CA LEU A 362 35.00 2.77 38.76
C LEU A 362 36.32 2.97 38.01
N MET A 363 36.82 4.20 38.02
CA MET A 363 38.13 4.59 37.49
C MET A 363 39.04 4.99 38.65
N THR A 364 39.97 4.12 39.04
CA THR A 364 40.91 4.36 40.15
C THR A 364 42.30 3.83 39.80
N ASP A 365 43.34 4.45 40.36
CA ASP A 365 44.73 4.04 40.19
C ASP A 365 45.29 3.25 41.40
N GLY A 366 44.46 2.96 42.40
CA GLY A 366 44.94 2.40 43.65
C GLY A 366 43.89 1.79 44.56
N LYS A 367 44.31 1.49 45.79
CA LYS A 367 43.44 0.97 46.84
C LYS A 367 42.69 2.13 47.49
N ALA A 368 41.47 1.86 47.95
CA ALA A 368 40.79 2.73 48.89
C ALA A 368 41.70 2.99 50.11
N ALA A 369 41.83 4.26 50.49
CA ALA A 369 42.78 4.71 51.50
C ALA A 369 42.12 5.44 52.67
N THR A 370 40.83 5.74 52.58
CA THR A 370 40.09 6.43 53.64
C THR A 370 38.63 5.97 53.66
N ILE A 371 38.08 5.89 54.87
CA ILE A 371 36.66 5.58 55.12
C ILE A 371 35.87 6.87 54.97
N CYS A 372 34.71 6.80 54.33
CA CYS A 372 33.73 7.87 54.44
C CYS A 372 33.20 7.89 55.88
N ASN A 373 33.66 8.85 56.67
CA ASN A 373 33.17 9.15 58.01
C ASN A 373 32.41 10.47 57.95
N ASN A 374 31.11 10.36 57.72
CA ASN A 374 30.03 11.27 58.09
C ASN A 374 28.74 10.46 57.82
N ASP A 375 28.49 9.50 58.72
CA ASP A 375 27.20 8.97 59.17
C ASP A 375 26.04 8.49 58.25
N GLY A 376 26.09 8.59 56.92
CA GLY A 376 24.97 8.34 55.95
C GLY A 376 23.56 7.85 56.43
N ASP A 377 22.50 8.63 56.74
CA ASP A 377 22.31 10.09 56.59
C ASP A 377 23.59 10.79 56.96
N TYR A 378 23.95 11.92 56.39
CA TYR A 378 24.96 12.76 57.05
C TYR A 378 24.62 13.11 58.56
N LEU A 379 23.68 12.42 59.25
CA LEU A 379 23.23 12.50 60.63
C LEU A 379 23.08 11.17 61.47
N SER A 380 23.46 9.92 61.11
CA SER A 380 23.27 8.81 62.09
C SER A 380 24.23 7.61 62.38
N ASP A 381 25.22 7.16 61.59
CA ASP A 381 26.13 6.05 62.01
C ASP A 381 27.65 6.34 62.10
N SER A 382 28.22 6.10 63.29
CA SER A 382 29.64 6.20 63.63
C SER A 382 30.53 5.13 62.95
N PRO A 383 31.71 5.48 62.39
CA PRO A 383 32.68 4.53 61.88
C PRO A 383 33.79 4.22 62.91
N GLU A 384 33.47 4.05 64.18
CA GLU A 384 34.47 3.59 65.14
C GLU A 384 34.76 2.09 64.91
N GLY A 385 35.87 1.81 64.22
CA GLY A 385 36.51 0.48 64.16
C GLY A 385 36.44 -0.29 62.83
N LYS A 386 35.96 0.29 61.72
CA LYS A 386 35.86 -0.42 60.43
C LYS A 386 37.14 -0.32 59.59
N ASP A 387 37.44 -1.41 58.88
CA ASP A 387 38.47 -1.52 57.84
C ASP A 387 38.02 -0.80 56.54
N VAL A 388 38.92 -0.03 55.92
CA VAL A 388 38.68 0.79 54.71
C VAL A 388 38.06 -0.05 53.58
N TRP A 389 38.52 -1.29 53.46
CA TRP A 389 38.06 -2.22 52.44
C TRP A 389 36.60 -2.66 52.67
N ASN A 390 36.24 -2.99 53.91
CA ASN A 390 34.86 -3.35 54.25
C ASN A 390 33.88 -2.19 54.06
N SER A 391 34.26 -0.95 54.43
CA SER A 391 33.45 0.25 54.16
C SER A 391 33.20 0.44 52.66
N THR A 392 34.24 0.26 51.84
CA THR A 392 34.12 0.38 50.38
C THR A 392 33.19 -0.69 49.80
N LYS A 393 33.27 -1.93 50.29
CA LYS A 393 32.35 -3.01 49.88
C LYS A 393 30.90 -2.70 50.22
N MET A 394 30.63 -2.25 51.45
CA MET A 394 29.27 -1.90 51.86
C MET A 394 28.68 -0.78 51.00
N ALA A 395 29.45 0.28 50.72
CA ALA A 395 29.00 1.39 49.89
C ALA A 395 28.74 0.96 48.43
N ARG A 396 29.60 0.09 47.88
CA ARG A 396 29.39 -0.52 46.56
C ARG A 396 28.10 -1.34 46.52
N ASP A 397 27.91 -2.21 47.53
CA ASP A 397 26.76 -3.10 47.57
C ASP A 397 25.45 -2.31 47.77
N TYR A 398 25.50 -1.17 48.47
CA TYR A 398 24.36 -0.25 48.54
C TYR A 398 23.97 0.29 47.16
N LEU A 399 24.95 0.80 46.38
CA LEU A 399 24.69 1.30 45.02
C LEU A 399 24.18 0.21 44.05
N ILE A 400 24.68 -1.02 44.18
CA ILE A 400 24.29 -2.14 43.31
C ILE A 400 22.86 -2.63 43.61
N ASN A 401 22.37 -2.44 44.84
CA ASN A 401 21.05 -2.91 45.28
C ASN A 401 20.00 -1.78 45.33
N LEU A 402 20.25 -0.64 44.69
CA LEU A 402 19.22 0.39 44.45
C LEU A 402 18.12 -0.17 43.53
#